data_AF-A0A4Q3EBT1-F1
#
_entry.id   AF-A0A4Q3EBT1-F1
#
_cell.length_a   1.000
_cell.length_b   1.000
_cell.length_c   1.000
_cell.angle_alpha   90.00
_cell.angle_beta   90.00
_cell.angle_gamma   90.00
#
_symmetry.space_group_name_H-M   'P 1'
#
loop_
_entity.id
_entity.type
_entity.pdbx_description
1 polymer ?
#
loop_
_entity_poly.entity_id
_entity_poly.type
_entity_poly.pdbx_seq_one_letter_code
_entity_poly.pdbx_strand_id
1 'polypeptide(L)'
;CLYAQNNEYQFSQLDITNGLANNRVNCIYKDAQGFMWFGTTSGLSRYDGYEFKNFKHNAADTQALYSNYVEKIEEGPENKLWIYTNNGISIYDPQVERFSNAVFIRLKKYGITTKHLKSIKKDTAGNCWFLVDEGVYQYNLKTKQTHFYNANENSKIVLHTNYVTEILGDKNSICWFVYSDGTIDQVDTKSGKILNRNKLLYKANQGRNLSYLATMDTDGKLWIHVSENPIGVFCFNPKTGNLAHLLKSTPGSSLNSNLINSIVLGENNTVWIGTDHGGINVINTLTNRFEYLVNRVDDLKSLRGNSVVLYKDNTGIVWAGTTKQGISYYHKGIIQFPQVRHYIFD
;
A
#
# COMPACT_ATOMS: atom_id res chain seq x y z
N CYS A 1 -11.79 41.06 5.47
CA CYS A 1 -11.87 40.10 4.35
C CYS A 1 -11.58 38.70 4.87
N LEU A 2 -12.62 37.90 5.12
CA LEU A 2 -12.46 36.47 5.38
C LEU A 2 -12.05 35.81 4.06
N TYR A 3 -10.81 35.31 3.97
CA TYR A 3 -10.45 34.37 2.93
C TYR A 3 -11.19 33.06 3.20
N ALA A 4 -12.27 32.81 2.46
CA ALA A 4 -12.82 31.47 2.34
C ALA A 4 -11.69 30.56 1.80
N GLN A 5 -11.23 29.60 2.60
CA GLN A 5 -10.40 28.52 2.07
C GLN A 5 -11.26 27.81 1.02
N ASN A 6 -10.86 27.89 -0.25
CA ASN A 6 -11.38 26.99 -1.27
C ASN A 6 -11.06 25.57 -0.80
N ASN A 7 -12.07 24.82 -0.36
CA ASN A 7 -11.94 23.41 -0.01
C ASN A 7 -11.69 22.62 -1.30
N GLU A 8 -10.43 22.59 -1.75
CA GLU A 8 -9.98 21.83 -2.92
C GLU A 8 -10.22 20.32 -2.74
N TYR A 9 -10.14 19.85 -1.49
CA TYR A 9 -10.38 18.47 -1.11
C TYR A 9 -11.74 18.29 -0.43
N GLN A 10 -12.61 17.52 -1.07
CA GLN A 10 -13.92 17.15 -0.55
C GLN A 10 -14.09 15.65 -0.63
N PHE A 11 -14.24 15.00 0.53
CA PHE A 11 -14.34 13.56 0.66
C PHE A 11 -15.79 13.10 0.66
N SER A 12 -16.04 12.03 -0.08
CA SER A 12 -17.24 11.20 0.07
C SER A 12 -16.97 10.08 1.07
N GLN A 13 -18.02 9.52 1.66
CA GLN A 13 -17.90 8.65 2.84
C GLN A 13 -18.64 7.33 2.63
N LEU A 14 -18.07 6.23 3.13
CA LEU A 14 -18.70 4.92 3.20
C LEU A 14 -18.43 4.28 4.57
N ASP A 15 -19.45 3.73 5.20
CA ASP A 15 -19.33 3.06 6.50
C ASP A 15 -20.24 1.82 6.60
N ILE A 16 -20.39 1.26 7.80
CA ILE A 16 -21.27 0.09 8.05
C ILE A 16 -22.72 0.31 7.60
N THR A 17 -23.23 1.55 7.59
CA THR A 17 -24.60 1.86 7.14
C THR A 17 -24.74 1.73 5.63
N ASN A 18 -23.63 1.80 4.88
CA ASN A 18 -23.57 1.50 3.47
C ASN A 18 -23.36 0.00 3.18
N GLY A 19 -23.05 -0.81 4.20
CA GLY A 19 -22.82 -2.25 4.07
C GLY A 19 -21.39 -2.72 4.30
N LEU A 20 -20.46 -1.83 4.66
CA LEU A 20 -19.09 -2.21 5.03
C LEU A 20 -19.08 -3.21 6.21
N ALA A 21 -18.20 -4.21 6.20
CA ALA A 21 -18.17 -5.25 7.23
C ALA A 21 -17.82 -4.71 8.63
N ASN A 22 -16.95 -3.70 8.70
CA ASN A 22 -16.54 -3.02 9.93
C ASN A 22 -15.93 -1.64 9.62
N ASN A 23 -16.14 -0.65 10.48
CA ASN A 23 -15.62 0.71 10.31
C ASN A 23 -14.11 0.86 10.53
N ARG A 24 -13.42 -0.17 11.03
CA ARG A 24 -11.95 -0.20 11.13
C ARG A 24 -11.37 -0.85 9.89
N VAL A 25 -10.89 -0.02 8.98
CA VAL A 25 -10.28 -0.45 7.71
C VAL A 25 -8.76 -0.50 7.87
N ASN A 26 -8.19 -1.68 7.65
CA ASN A 26 -6.76 -1.96 7.80
C ASN A 26 -6.00 -1.84 6.47
N CYS A 27 -6.63 -2.25 5.37
CA CYS A 27 -6.03 -2.18 4.04
C CYS A 27 -7.10 -1.99 2.95
N ILE A 28 -6.66 -1.46 1.82
CA ILE A 28 -7.51 -1.15 0.67
C ILE A 28 -6.79 -1.63 -0.59
N TYR A 29 -7.54 -2.22 -1.53
CA TYR A 29 -7.00 -2.67 -2.81
C TYR A 29 -8.07 -2.60 -3.91
N LYS A 30 -7.70 -2.28 -5.14
CA LYS A 30 -8.57 -2.42 -6.31
C LYS A 30 -8.10 -3.60 -7.15
N ASP A 31 -8.98 -4.55 -7.41
CA ASP A 31 -8.63 -5.71 -8.23
C ASP A 31 -8.66 -5.41 -9.73
N ALA A 32 -8.16 -6.36 -10.51
CA ALA A 32 -8.14 -6.27 -11.97
C ALA A 32 -9.53 -6.22 -12.64
N GLN A 33 -10.61 -6.59 -11.93
CA GLN A 33 -12.00 -6.48 -12.43
C GLN A 33 -12.60 -5.10 -12.11
N GLY A 34 -11.92 -4.28 -11.30
CA GLY A 34 -12.33 -2.95 -10.93
C GLY A 34 -13.04 -2.86 -9.58
N PHE A 35 -13.21 -3.97 -8.87
CA PHE A 35 -13.82 -3.95 -7.54
C PHE A 35 -12.86 -3.38 -6.51
N MET A 36 -13.40 -2.58 -5.60
CA MET A 36 -12.67 -2.13 -4.42
C MET A 36 -12.79 -3.18 -3.32
N TRP A 37 -11.69 -3.44 -2.63
CA TRP A 37 -11.58 -4.39 -1.54
C TRP A 37 -11.08 -3.67 -0.30
N PHE A 38 -11.77 -3.93 0.82
CA PHE A 38 -11.49 -3.34 2.12
C PHE A 38 -11.28 -4.45 3.13
N GLY A 39 -10.04 -4.63 3.55
CA GLY A 39 -9.72 -5.51 4.68
C GLY A 39 -10.03 -4.81 5.98
N THR A 40 -10.84 -5.44 6.83
CA THR A 40 -11.28 -4.86 8.11
C THR A 40 -10.91 -5.77 9.28
N THR A 41 -11.14 -5.31 10.52
CA THR A 41 -10.96 -6.16 11.70
C THR A 41 -12.02 -7.25 11.86
N SER A 42 -13.10 -7.25 11.07
CA SER A 42 -14.20 -8.20 11.22
C SER A 42 -14.76 -8.70 9.89
N GLY A 43 -13.88 -8.88 8.91
CA GLY A 43 -14.19 -9.43 7.59
C GLY A 43 -13.51 -8.69 6.46
N LEU A 44 -13.72 -9.21 5.25
CA LEU A 44 -13.32 -8.59 4.00
C LEU A 44 -14.57 -8.06 3.29
N SER A 45 -14.53 -6.84 2.79
CA SER A 45 -15.62 -6.23 2.03
C SER A 45 -15.18 -5.97 0.60
N ARG A 46 -15.97 -6.44 -0.37
CA ARG A 46 -15.85 -6.06 -1.79
C ARG A 46 -16.94 -5.05 -2.13
N TYR A 47 -16.59 -4.00 -2.86
CA TYR A 47 -17.48 -2.93 -3.26
C TYR A 47 -17.41 -2.73 -4.78
N ASP A 48 -18.57 -2.67 -5.42
CA ASP A 48 -18.71 -2.53 -6.87
C ASP A 48 -19.01 -1.09 -7.34
N GLY A 49 -19.03 -0.14 -6.40
CA GLY A 49 -19.45 1.24 -6.65
C GLY A 49 -20.89 1.53 -6.21
N TYR A 50 -21.64 0.50 -5.84
CA TYR A 50 -23.04 0.60 -5.39
C TYR A 50 -23.25 -0.16 -4.08
N GLU A 51 -22.88 -1.44 -4.03
CA GLU A 51 -23.16 -2.34 -2.91
C GLU A 51 -21.90 -3.04 -2.40
N PHE A 52 -21.96 -3.43 -1.12
CA PHE A 52 -20.93 -4.23 -0.47
C PHE A 52 -21.30 -5.71 -0.41
N LYS A 53 -20.37 -6.57 -0.83
CA LYS A 53 -20.39 -8.02 -0.55
C LYS A 53 -19.35 -8.33 0.52
N ASN A 54 -19.81 -8.89 1.64
CA ASN A 54 -18.96 -9.20 2.79
C ASN A 54 -18.59 -10.69 2.85
N PHE A 55 -17.31 -10.95 3.10
CA PHE A 55 -16.75 -12.28 3.29
C PHE A 55 -16.22 -12.42 4.72
N LYS A 56 -16.59 -13.51 5.38
CA LYS A 56 -16.21 -13.81 6.76
C LYS A 56 -15.68 -15.24 6.87
N HIS A 57 -14.96 -15.48 7.95
CA HIS A 57 -14.55 -16.81 8.35
C HIS A 57 -15.77 -17.68 8.70
N ASN A 58 -15.72 -18.93 8.27
CA ASN A 58 -16.68 -19.96 8.63
C ASN A 58 -15.93 -21.28 8.85
N ALA A 59 -15.92 -21.78 10.08
CA ALA A 59 -15.21 -23.01 10.44
C ALA A 59 -15.74 -24.25 9.72
N ALA A 60 -16.99 -24.24 9.26
CA ALA A 60 -17.60 -25.35 8.53
C ALA A 60 -17.32 -25.30 7.01
N ASP A 61 -16.79 -24.19 6.48
CA ASP A 61 -16.52 -24.02 5.06
C ASP A 61 -15.03 -23.75 4.81
N THR A 62 -14.35 -24.75 4.25
CA THR A 62 -12.92 -24.66 3.92
C THR A 62 -12.62 -23.70 2.77
N GLN A 63 -13.65 -23.21 2.07
CA GLN A 63 -13.58 -22.22 1.00
C GLN A 63 -13.97 -20.81 1.49
N ALA A 64 -14.17 -20.62 2.79
CA ALA A 64 -14.34 -19.31 3.41
C ALA A 64 -13.00 -18.65 3.74
N LEU A 65 -13.06 -17.37 4.13
CA LEU A 65 -11.92 -16.60 4.60
C LEU A 65 -11.26 -17.29 5.83
N TYR A 66 -9.94 -17.26 5.92
CA TYR A 66 -9.20 -17.98 6.97
C TYR A 66 -9.45 -17.39 8.37
N SER A 67 -9.47 -16.06 8.49
CA SER A 67 -9.75 -15.33 9.72
C SER A 67 -10.38 -13.98 9.38
N ASN A 68 -11.19 -13.43 10.29
CA ASN A 68 -11.90 -12.17 10.08
C ASN A 68 -11.02 -10.93 10.17
N TYR A 69 -9.86 -11.00 10.83
CA TYR A 69 -8.96 -9.86 10.94
C TYR A 69 -8.05 -9.82 9.72
N VAL A 70 -8.40 -8.98 8.74
CA VAL A 70 -7.66 -8.84 7.48
C VAL A 70 -6.63 -7.72 7.63
N GLU A 71 -5.36 -8.04 7.43
CA GLU A 71 -4.22 -7.13 7.62
C GLU A 71 -3.81 -6.47 6.31
N LYS A 72 -3.72 -7.26 5.24
CA LYS A 72 -3.16 -6.83 3.96
C LYS A 72 -3.79 -7.61 2.82
N ILE A 73 -3.91 -6.95 1.67
CA ILE A 73 -4.35 -7.56 0.41
C ILE A 73 -3.26 -7.30 -0.62
N GLU A 74 -2.78 -8.37 -1.26
CA GLU A 74 -1.81 -8.27 -2.35
C GLU A 74 -2.30 -9.11 -3.54
N GLU A 75 -2.14 -8.59 -4.75
CA GLU A 75 -2.45 -9.37 -5.94
C GLU A 75 -1.26 -10.24 -6.33
N GLY A 76 -1.52 -11.53 -6.51
CA GLY A 76 -0.54 -12.49 -6.97
C GLY A 76 -0.69 -12.85 -8.44
N PRO A 77 -0.13 -13.99 -8.86
CA PRO A 77 -0.32 -14.49 -10.22
C PRO A 77 -1.78 -14.81 -10.54
N GLU A 78 -2.13 -14.69 -11.82
CA GLU A 78 -3.47 -14.97 -12.36
C GLU A 78 -4.57 -14.11 -11.73
N ASN A 79 -4.23 -12.87 -11.36
CA ASN A 79 -5.12 -11.88 -10.74
C ASN A 79 -5.82 -12.37 -9.46
N LYS A 80 -5.27 -13.40 -8.82
CA LYS A 80 -5.76 -13.89 -7.53
C LYS A 80 -5.35 -12.94 -6.42
N LEU A 81 -6.26 -12.67 -5.49
CA LEU A 81 -5.96 -11.85 -4.33
C LEU A 81 -5.47 -12.73 -3.18
N TRP A 82 -4.37 -12.33 -2.57
CA TRP A 82 -3.77 -12.96 -1.41
C TRP A 82 -4.12 -12.10 -0.21
N ILE A 83 -5.03 -12.64 0.60
CA ILE A 83 -5.62 -11.97 1.75
C ILE A 83 -4.85 -12.43 2.99
N TYR A 84 -3.97 -11.57 3.48
CA TYR A 84 -3.21 -11.80 4.70
C TYR A 84 -4.12 -11.47 5.89
N THR A 85 -4.28 -12.44 6.77
CA THR A 85 -5.04 -12.32 8.01
C THR A 85 -4.10 -12.59 9.19
N ASN A 86 -4.50 -12.20 10.39
CA ASN A 86 -3.70 -12.41 11.59
C ASN A 86 -3.31 -13.88 11.87
N ASN A 87 -4.05 -14.84 11.32
CA ASN A 87 -3.83 -16.27 11.55
C ASN A 87 -3.43 -17.06 10.29
N GLY A 88 -3.27 -16.42 9.14
CA GLY A 88 -2.95 -17.14 7.90
C GLY A 88 -3.29 -16.35 6.64
N ILE A 89 -3.14 -16.98 5.47
CA ILE A 89 -3.40 -16.35 4.18
C ILE A 89 -4.52 -17.11 3.46
N SER A 90 -5.51 -16.38 2.97
CA SER A 90 -6.52 -16.90 2.03
C SER A 90 -6.22 -16.43 0.62
N ILE A 91 -6.42 -17.29 -0.37
CA ILE A 91 -6.29 -16.93 -1.79
C ILE A 91 -7.69 -16.86 -2.38
N TYR A 92 -8.12 -15.67 -2.76
CA TYR A 92 -9.39 -15.45 -3.45
C TYR A 92 -9.21 -15.60 -4.96
N ASP A 93 -10.01 -16.48 -5.56
CA ASP A 93 -10.12 -16.61 -7.01
C ASP A 93 -11.32 -15.80 -7.50
N PRO A 94 -11.09 -14.69 -8.23
CA PRO A 94 -12.17 -13.81 -8.66
C PRO A 94 -13.00 -14.37 -9.83
N GLN A 95 -12.59 -15.50 -10.45
CA GLN A 95 -13.37 -16.14 -11.52
C GLN A 95 -14.49 -17.02 -10.97
N VAL A 96 -14.26 -17.65 -9.81
CA VAL A 96 -15.21 -18.56 -9.17
C VAL A 96 -15.73 -18.04 -7.82
N GLU A 97 -15.29 -16.85 -7.43
CA GLU A 97 -15.60 -16.15 -6.18
C GLU A 97 -15.42 -16.99 -4.90
N ARG A 98 -14.35 -17.78 -4.82
CA ARG A 98 -14.07 -18.69 -3.69
C ARG A 98 -12.69 -18.48 -3.11
N PHE A 99 -12.55 -18.76 -1.82
CA PHE A 99 -11.24 -18.80 -1.18
C PHE A 99 -10.62 -20.20 -1.24
N SER A 100 -9.30 -20.23 -1.27
CA SER A 100 -8.51 -21.40 -0.96
C SER A 100 -7.49 -21.04 0.11
N ASN A 101 -7.47 -21.81 1.20
CA ASN A 101 -6.53 -21.64 2.30
C ASN A 101 -5.28 -22.53 2.15
N ALA A 102 -5.18 -23.29 1.05
CA ALA A 102 -4.07 -24.20 0.76
C ALA A 102 -2.87 -23.48 0.10
N VAL A 103 -2.32 -22.50 0.80
CA VAL A 103 -1.26 -21.60 0.32
C VAL A 103 -0.05 -22.36 -0.25
N PHE A 104 0.45 -23.35 0.48
CA PHE A 104 1.62 -24.14 0.05
C PHE A 104 1.38 -24.89 -1.27
N ILE A 105 0.18 -25.45 -1.45
CA ILE A 105 -0.20 -26.14 -2.70
C ILE A 105 -0.19 -25.13 -3.85
N ARG A 106 -0.67 -23.91 -3.60
CA ARG A 106 -0.65 -22.85 -4.62
C ARG A 106 0.76 -22.40 -4.96
N LEU A 107 1.62 -22.19 -3.97
CA LEU A 107 3.02 -21.81 -4.18
C LEU A 107 3.79 -22.88 -4.98
N LYS A 108 3.56 -24.17 -4.69
CA LYS A 108 4.14 -25.27 -5.49
C LYS A 108 3.78 -25.22 -6.97
N LYS A 109 2.56 -24.79 -7.32
CA LYS A 109 2.16 -24.59 -8.74
C LYS A 109 2.97 -23.50 -9.43
N TYR A 110 3.59 -22.59 -8.68
CA TYR A 110 4.51 -21.58 -9.19
C TYR A 110 5.97 -22.00 -9.00
N GLY A 111 6.29 -23.26 -8.72
CA GLY A 111 7.67 -23.70 -8.47
C GLY A 111 8.30 -23.12 -7.20
N ILE A 112 7.48 -22.66 -6.25
CA ILE A 112 7.95 -22.08 -4.97
C ILE A 112 7.79 -23.14 -3.88
N THR A 113 8.88 -23.42 -3.18
CA THR A 113 8.97 -24.54 -2.22
C THR A 113 9.14 -24.09 -0.77
N THR A 114 8.57 -22.94 -0.41
CA THR A 114 8.55 -22.44 0.98
C THR A 114 7.15 -22.53 1.59
N LYS A 115 7.08 -22.55 2.92
CA LYS A 115 5.84 -22.37 3.70
C LYS A 115 5.75 -20.97 4.33
N HIS A 116 6.82 -20.17 4.26
CA HIS A 116 6.98 -18.92 5.00
C HIS A 116 6.88 -17.70 4.08
N LEU A 117 5.76 -17.59 3.36
CA LEU A 117 5.48 -16.42 2.53
C LEU A 117 5.22 -15.19 3.40
N LYS A 118 5.94 -14.09 3.16
CA LYS A 118 5.74 -12.81 3.85
C LYS A 118 4.97 -11.81 3.01
N SER A 119 5.28 -11.74 1.72
CA SER A 119 4.72 -10.74 0.82
C SER A 119 4.82 -11.18 -0.63
N ILE A 120 3.93 -10.63 -1.46
CA ILE A 120 4.00 -10.68 -2.90
C ILE A 120 4.06 -9.25 -3.43
N LYS A 121 5.07 -8.95 -4.23
CA LYS A 121 5.25 -7.67 -4.91
C LYS A 121 5.19 -7.86 -6.42
N LYS A 122 4.71 -6.86 -7.14
CA LYS A 122 4.71 -6.86 -8.61
C LYS A 122 5.69 -5.83 -9.10
N ASP A 123 6.50 -6.21 -10.09
CA ASP A 123 7.27 -5.24 -10.85
C ASP A 123 6.48 -4.71 -12.05
N THR A 124 7.04 -3.69 -12.70
CA THR A 124 6.47 -3.03 -13.90
C THR A 124 6.51 -3.91 -15.15
N ALA A 125 7.32 -4.97 -15.15
CA ALA A 125 7.35 -5.97 -16.23
C ALA A 125 6.25 -7.03 -16.05
N GLY A 126 5.54 -7.00 -14.92
CA GLY A 126 4.47 -7.93 -14.57
C GLY A 126 4.99 -9.24 -13.96
N ASN A 127 6.22 -9.31 -13.46
CA ASN A 127 6.64 -10.45 -12.65
C ASN A 127 6.10 -10.33 -11.22
N CYS A 128 5.82 -11.46 -10.60
CA CYS A 128 5.49 -11.53 -9.17
C CYS A 128 6.73 -11.94 -8.38
N TRP A 129 7.07 -11.16 -7.38
CA TRP A 129 8.16 -11.41 -6.44
C TRP A 129 7.59 -11.89 -5.11
N PHE A 130 7.92 -13.11 -4.70
CA PHE A 130 7.49 -13.69 -3.44
C PHE A 130 8.64 -13.56 -2.43
N LEU A 131 8.42 -12.71 -1.43
CA LEU A 131 9.37 -12.44 -0.35
C LEU A 131 9.17 -13.51 0.74
N VAL A 132 10.24 -14.20 1.10
CA VAL A 132 10.24 -15.35 2.00
C VAL A 132 11.42 -15.25 2.98
N ASP A 133 11.45 -16.03 4.05
CA ASP A 133 12.52 -15.94 5.06
C ASP A 133 13.90 -16.30 4.50
N GLU A 134 13.94 -17.14 3.45
CA GLU A 134 15.18 -17.65 2.85
C GLU A 134 15.71 -16.78 1.70
N GLY A 135 14.97 -15.77 1.26
CA GLY A 135 15.31 -14.93 0.11
C GLY A 135 14.07 -14.47 -0.67
N VAL A 136 14.17 -14.46 -2.00
CA VAL A 136 13.10 -13.98 -2.87
C VAL A 136 12.95 -14.88 -4.09
N TYR A 137 11.72 -15.29 -4.40
CA TYR A 137 11.38 -15.93 -5.67
C TYR A 137 10.84 -14.91 -6.66
N GLN A 138 11.34 -14.89 -7.88
CA GLN A 138 10.72 -14.19 -9.01
C GLN A 138 9.95 -15.20 -9.86
N TYR A 139 8.66 -14.96 -10.05
CA TYR A 139 7.81 -15.72 -10.96
C TYR A 139 7.43 -14.86 -12.17
N ASN A 140 7.84 -15.31 -13.35
CA ASN A 140 7.49 -14.65 -14.59
C ASN A 140 6.09 -15.10 -15.04
N LEU A 141 5.13 -14.17 -15.09
CA LEU A 141 3.75 -14.50 -15.46
C LEU A 141 3.58 -14.99 -16.89
N LYS A 142 4.49 -14.62 -17.81
CA LYS A 142 4.44 -14.98 -19.24
C LYS A 142 5.06 -16.35 -19.50
N THR A 143 6.29 -16.57 -19.04
CA THR A 143 7.03 -17.82 -19.27
C THR A 143 6.69 -18.91 -18.25
N LYS A 144 6.01 -18.56 -17.15
CA LYS A 144 5.68 -19.45 -16.02
C LYS A 144 6.93 -20.05 -15.35
N GLN A 145 8.08 -19.40 -15.51
CA GLN A 145 9.34 -19.81 -14.89
C GLN A 145 9.57 -19.08 -13.57
N THR A 146 10.29 -19.77 -12.68
CA THR A 146 10.60 -19.28 -11.34
C THR A 146 12.10 -19.29 -11.13
N HIS A 147 12.62 -18.17 -10.65
CA HIS A 147 14.01 -18.05 -10.22
C HIS A 147 14.04 -17.71 -8.74
N PHE A 148 14.98 -18.30 -8.01
CA PHE A 148 15.19 -18.03 -6.60
C PHE A 148 16.49 -17.24 -6.41
N TYR A 149 16.41 -16.19 -5.60
CA TYR A 149 17.52 -15.29 -5.28
C TYR A 149 17.72 -15.25 -3.77
N ASN A 150 18.97 -15.28 -3.34
CA ASN A 150 19.36 -15.24 -1.93
C ASN A 150 20.75 -14.59 -1.80
N ALA A 151 21.24 -14.46 -0.57
CA ALA A 151 22.54 -13.88 -0.27
C ALA A 151 23.73 -14.81 -0.56
N ASN A 152 23.50 -16.00 -1.14
CA ASN A 152 24.58 -16.91 -1.52
C ASN A 152 25.30 -16.39 -2.77
N GLU A 153 26.62 -16.50 -2.79
CA GLU A 153 27.48 -16.04 -3.91
C GLU A 153 27.15 -16.72 -5.26
N ASN A 154 26.60 -17.93 -5.24
CA ASN A 154 26.19 -18.65 -6.45
C ASN A 154 24.83 -18.19 -7.00
N SER A 155 24.13 -17.28 -6.32
CA SER A 155 22.85 -16.77 -6.81
C SER A 155 23.06 -15.87 -8.02
N LYS A 156 22.17 -16.00 -9.02
CA LYS A 156 22.22 -15.13 -10.22
C LYS A 156 22.09 -13.65 -9.85
N ILE A 157 21.37 -13.34 -8.76
CA ILE A 157 21.37 -12.02 -8.11
C ILE A 157 21.74 -12.27 -6.66
N VAL A 158 22.98 -11.93 -6.29
CA VAL A 158 23.48 -12.08 -4.91
C VAL A 158 22.89 -10.97 -4.06
N LEU A 159 21.88 -11.29 -3.26
CA LEU A 159 21.21 -10.33 -2.39
C LEU A 159 22.17 -9.81 -1.30
N HIS A 160 21.92 -8.60 -0.80
CA HIS A 160 22.66 -8.07 0.37
C HIS A 160 22.42 -8.95 1.61
N THR A 161 21.16 -9.27 1.87
CA THR A 161 20.73 -10.28 2.85
C THR A 161 19.47 -10.98 2.31
N ASN A 162 19.04 -12.06 2.95
CA ASN A 162 17.79 -12.74 2.58
C ASN A 162 16.54 -11.94 2.97
N TYR A 163 16.68 -10.92 3.80
CA TYR A 163 15.57 -10.20 4.41
C TYR A 163 15.17 -8.97 3.58
N VAL A 164 14.58 -9.22 2.40
CA VAL A 164 13.96 -8.18 1.58
C VAL A 164 12.57 -7.88 2.12
N THR A 165 12.25 -6.60 2.29
CA THR A 165 10.99 -6.11 2.87
C THR A 165 10.08 -5.44 1.85
N GLU A 166 10.68 -4.82 0.83
CA GLU A 166 9.95 -4.17 -0.26
C GLU A 166 10.69 -4.36 -1.59
N ILE A 167 9.92 -4.53 -2.66
CA ILE A 167 10.43 -4.56 -4.04
C ILE A 167 9.55 -3.64 -4.89
N LEU A 168 10.16 -2.61 -5.46
CA LEU A 168 9.48 -1.66 -6.35
C LEU A 168 10.02 -1.80 -7.78
N GLY A 169 9.12 -2.03 -8.74
CA GLY A 169 9.47 -1.93 -10.14
C GLY A 169 9.65 -0.47 -10.59
N ASP A 170 10.69 -0.20 -11.36
CA ASP A 170 10.91 1.06 -12.08
C ASP A 170 10.83 0.79 -13.60
N LYS A 171 11.44 1.61 -14.46
CA LYS A 171 11.47 1.43 -15.91
C LYS A 171 12.54 0.41 -16.32
N ASN A 172 12.42 -0.14 -17.53
CA ASN A 172 13.45 -0.94 -18.19
C ASN A 172 13.96 -2.15 -17.38
N SER A 173 13.07 -2.90 -16.73
CA SER A 173 13.42 -4.08 -15.91
C SER A 173 14.26 -3.77 -14.66
N ILE A 174 14.32 -2.50 -14.24
CA ILE A 174 14.95 -2.11 -12.98
C ILE A 174 13.97 -2.33 -11.83
N CYS A 175 14.47 -2.89 -10.74
CA CYS A 175 13.75 -3.02 -9.48
C CYS A 175 14.59 -2.50 -8.32
N TRP A 176 13.92 -1.90 -7.34
CA TRP A 176 14.51 -1.44 -6.08
C TRP A 176 14.21 -2.45 -4.99
N PHE A 177 15.24 -3.02 -4.39
CA PHE A 177 15.14 -3.99 -3.30
C PHE A 177 15.49 -3.26 -2.01
N VAL A 178 14.53 -3.18 -1.08
CA VAL A 178 14.74 -2.57 0.25
C VAL A 178 14.85 -3.68 1.28
N TYR A 179 16.00 -3.75 1.94
CA TYR A 179 16.31 -4.77 2.94
C TYR A 179 15.89 -4.32 4.34
N SER A 180 15.67 -5.29 5.23
CA SER A 180 15.26 -5.03 6.61
C SER A 180 16.22 -4.14 7.39
N ASP A 181 17.51 -4.15 7.06
CA ASP A 181 18.53 -3.32 7.72
C ASP A 181 18.59 -1.87 7.18
N GLY A 182 17.79 -1.56 6.15
CA GLY A 182 17.76 -0.26 5.49
C GLY A 182 18.76 -0.12 4.33
N THR A 183 19.45 -1.19 3.93
CA THR A 183 20.18 -1.19 2.67
C THR A 183 19.18 -1.16 1.50
N ILE A 184 19.55 -0.50 0.40
CA ILE A 184 18.72 -0.43 -0.82
C ILE A 184 19.59 -0.81 -2.02
N ASP A 185 19.18 -1.83 -2.76
CA ASP A 185 19.79 -2.21 -4.04
C ASP A 185 18.93 -1.75 -5.21
N GLN A 186 19.57 -1.17 -6.22
CA GLN A 186 19.01 -1.00 -7.55
C GLN A 186 19.48 -2.18 -8.40
N VAL A 187 18.54 -2.98 -8.90
CA VAL A 187 18.82 -4.25 -9.56
C VAL A 187 18.28 -4.21 -10.98
N ASP A 188 19.13 -4.51 -11.97
CA ASP A 188 18.67 -4.86 -13.31
C ASP A 188 18.27 -6.34 -13.31
N THR A 189 16.97 -6.59 -13.32
CA THR A 189 16.42 -7.96 -13.23
C THR A 189 16.60 -8.76 -14.51
N LYS A 190 16.92 -8.11 -15.64
CA LYS A 190 17.22 -8.80 -16.90
C LYS A 190 18.63 -9.34 -16.91
N SER A 191 19.62 -8.50 -16.56
CA SER A 191 21.03 -8.93 -16.50
C SER A 191 21.39 -9.65 -15.20
N GLY A 192 20.60 -9.45 -14.13
CA GLY A 192 20.87 -9.97 -12.79
C GLY A 192 21.92 -9.16 -12.03
N LYS A 193 22.28 -7.96 -12.50
CA LYS A 193 23.32 -7.14 -11.87
C LYS A 193 22.73 -6.16 -10.86
N ILE A 194 23.40 -6.01 -9.73
CA ILE A 194 23.21 -4.88 -8.83
C ILE A 194 23.90 -3.67 -9.47
N LEU A 195 23.11 -2.69 -9.89
CA LEU A 195 23.61 -1.46 -10.51
C LEU A 195 24.15 -0.49 -9.46
N ASN A 196 23.51 -0.45 -8.29
CA ASN A 196 23.90 0.41 -7.19
C ASN A 196 23.45 -0.20 -5.86
N ARG A 197 24.27 -0.06 -4.82
CA ARG A 197 23.94 -0.41 -3.43
C ARG A 197 24.10 0.81 -2.55
N ASN A 198 23.00 1.27 -1.96
CA ASN A 198 22.98 2.44 -1.08
C ASN A 198 22.76 2.03 0.38
N LYS A 199 23.55 2.62 1.29
CA LYS A 199 23.50 2.37 2.74
C LYS A 199 23.16 3.62 3.57
N LEU A 200 22.58 4.65 2.96
CA LEU A 200 22.24 5.88 3.68
C LEU A 200 21.12 5.65 4.68
N LEU A 201 20.06 4.93 4.30
CA LEU A 201 18.97 4.58 5.22
C LEU A 201 19.47 3.64 6.33
N TYR A 202 20.30 2.65 5.99
CA TYR A 202 21.03 1.83 6.99
C TYR A 202 21.76 2.71 8.02
N LYS A 203 22.56 3.68 7.57
CA LYS A 203 23.30 4.58 8.49
C LYS A 203 22.35 5.45 9.32
N ALA A 204 21.32 6.02 8.68
CA ALA A 204 20.34 6.90 9.34
C ALA A 204 19.56 6.17 10.45
N ASN A 205 19.26 4.88 10.26
CA ASN A 205 18.55 4.04 11.23
C ASN A 205 19.45 3.08 12.02
N GLN A 206 20.78 3.29 11.99
CA GLN A 206 21.76 2.50 12.75
C GLN A 206 21.69 0.99 12.48
N GLY A 207 21.33 0.58 11.26
CA GLY A 207 21.23 -0.82 10.85
C GLY A 207 20.16 -1.64 11.56
N ARG A 208 19.16 -0.99 12.19
CA ARG A 208 18.04 -1.68 12.83
C ARG A 208 17.21 -2.44 11.79
N ASN A 209 16.89 -3.69 12.11
CA ASN A 209 16.00 -4.51 11.30
C ASN A 209 14.54 -4.05 11.47
N LEU A 210 13.98 -3.47 10.41
CA LEU A 210 12.61 -2.97 10.34
C LEU A 210 11.94 -3.45 9.05
N SER A 211 10.61 -3.53 9.06
CA SER A 211 9.82 -3.85 7.85
C SER A 211 9.57 -2.58 7.05
N TYR A 212 10.57 -2.14 6.28
CA TYR A 212 10.46 -0.94 5.46
C TYR A 212 9.43 -1.14 4.33
N LEU A 213 8.62 -0.11 4.13
CA LEU A 213 7.74 0.04 2.98
C LEU A 213 8.18 1.25 2.20
N ALA A 214 8.07 1.18 0.88
CA ALA A 214 8.52 2.26 0.01
C ALA A 214 7.50 2.55 -1.09
N THR A 215 7.46 3.80 -1.53
CA THR A 215 6.70 4.25 -2.69
C THR A 215 7.61 5.12 -3.54
N MET A 216 7.70 4.81 -4.82
CA MET A 216 8.53 5.58 -5.74
C MET A 216 7.70 6.69 -6.38
N ASP A 217 8.18 7.94 -6.34
CA ASP A 217 7.51 9.06 -7.00
C ASP A 217 7.82 9.16 -8.50
N THR A 218 7.18 10.13 -9.17
CA THR A 218 7.32 10.39 -10.62
C THR A 218 8.74 10.77 -11.03
N ASP A 219 9.55 11.30 -10.11
CA ASP A 219 10.95 11.66 -10.33
C ASP A 219 11.92 10.51 -10.05
N GLY A 220 11.41 9.39 -9.53
CA GLY A 220 12.17 8.21 -9.12
C GLY A 220 12.71 8.27 -7.70
N LYS A 221 12.27 9.21 -6.85
CA LYS A 221 12.65 9.23 -5.42
C LYS A 221 11.84 8.18 -4.67
N LEU A 222 12.49 7.52 -3.71
CA LEU A 222 11.85 6.54 -2.85
C LEU A 222 11.41 7.20 -1.55
N TRP A 223 10.12 7.19 -1.29
CA TRP A 223 9.48 7.61 -0.05
C TRP A 223 9.31 6.38 0.84
N ILE A 224 10.06 6.31 1.92
CA ILE A 224 10.27 5.11 2.73
C ILE A 224 9.76 5.37 4.15
N HIS A 225 8.99 4.43 4.68
CA HIS A 225 8.47 4.47 6.04
C HIS A 225 8.42 3.05 6.64
N VAL A 226 8.05 2.97 7.91
CA VAL A 226 7.74 1.70 8.58
C VAL A 226 6.38 1.87 9.25
N SER A 227 5.43 1.00 8.92
CA SER A 227 4.09 1.04 9.50
C SER A 227 4.16 0.88 11.02
N GLU A 228 3.33 1.66 11.72
CA GLU A 228 3.20 1.64 13.20
C GLU A 228 4.50 1.98 13.96
N ASN A 229 5.52 2.53 13.29
CA ASN A 229 6.79 2.91 13.90
C ASN A 229 7.03 4.42 13.75
N PRO A 230 7.36 5.15 14.83
CA PRO A 230 7.44 6.61 14.82
C PRO A 230 8.75 7.16 14.22
N ILE A 231 9.29 6.54 13.17
CA ILE A 231 10.50 6.99 12.48
C ILE A 231 10.23 8.10 11.45
N GLY A 232 8.97 8.46 11.19
CA GLY A 232 8.61 9.42 10.15
C GLY A 232 8.84 8.86 8.74
N VAL A 233 9.24 9.73 7.82
CA VAL A 233 9.43 9.38 6.40
C VAL A 233 10.84 9.74 5.95
N PHE A 234 11.50 8.80 5.30
CA PHE A 234 12.74 9.04 4.58
C PHE A 234 12.45 9.23 3.09
N CYS A 235 13.04 10.24 2.46
CA CYS A 235 12.95 10.44 1.02
C CYS A 235 14.36 10.28 0.42
N PHE A 236 14.61 9.15 -0.24
CA PHE A 236 15.86 8.86 -0.92
C PHE A 236 15.78 9.28 -2.39
N ASN A 237 16.67 10.18 -2.82
CA ASN A 237 16.83 10.55 -4.21
C ASN A 237 17.99 9.75 -4.82
N PRO A 238 17.72 8.76 -5.68
CA PRO A 238 18.77 7.93 -6.26
C PRO A 238 19.67 8.66 -7.24
N LYS A 239 19.18 9.73 -7.89
CA LYS A 239 19.96 10.51 -8.88
C LYS A 239 21.06 11.34 -8.22
N THR A 240 20.77 11.88 -7.03
CA THR A 240 21.72 12.73 -6.29
C THR A 240 22.41 11.98 -5.15
N GLY A 241 21.92 10.79 -4.77
CA GLY A 241 22.40 10.07 -3.60
C GLY A 241 22.08 10.78 -2.28
N ASN A 242 21.01 11.58 -2.22
CA ASN A 242 20.62 12.31 -1.01
C ASN A 242 19.49 11.59 -0.28
N LEU A 243 19.54 11.61 1.05
CA LEU A 243 18.49 11.09 1.92
C LEU A 243 17.96 12.23 2.80
N ALA A 244 16.72 12.65 2.57
CA ALA A 244 16.02 13.59 3.45
C ALA A 244 15.22 12.83 4.50
N HIS A 245 15.11 13.39 5.71
CA HIS A 245 14.32 12.83 6.80
C HIS A 245 13.23 13.82 7.23
N LEU A 246 11.98 13.43 7.03
CA LEU A 246 10.80 14.20 7.37
C LEU A 246 10.22 13.68 8.69
N LEU A 247 10.16 14.58 9.67
CA LEU A 247 9.62 14.38 11.00
C LEU A 247 8.65 15.51 11.33
N LYS A 248 7.85 15.32 12.37
CA LYS A 248 7.05 16.36 13.00
C LYS A 248 7.88 17.53 13.51
N SER A 249 9.12 17.28 13.91
CA SER A 249 10.06 18.30 14.37
C SER A 249 10.85 18.98 13.25
N THR A 250 10.70 18.57 11.98
CA THR A 250 11.46 19.14 10.85
C THR A 250 10.97 20.56 10.55
N PRO A 251 11.79 21.62 10.76
CA PRO A 251 11.36 22.99 10.55
C PRO A 251 10.99 23.26 9.08
N GLY A 252 9.86 23.92 8.84
CA GLY A 252 9.39 24.29 7.50
C GLY A 252 8.84 23.13 6.64
N SER A 253 9.02 21.89 7.07
CA SER A 253 8.60 20.66 6.35
C SER A 253 8.07 19.61 7.35
N SER A 254 7.23 20.04 8.29
CA SER A 254 6.81 19.22 9.42
C SER A 254 5.66 18.27 9.04
N LEU A 255 5.78 17.00 9.45
CA LEU A 255 4.65 16.07 9.41
C LEU A 255 3.70 16.31 10.60
N ASN A 256 2.40 16.05 10.45
CA ASN A 256 1.47 16.11 11.60
C ASN A 256 1.74 15.02 12.65
N SER A 257 2.31 13.89 12.23
CA SER A 257 2.64 12.73 13.05
C SER A 257 3.81 11.96 12.44
N ASN A 258 4.64 11.35 13.28
CA ASN A 258 5.74 10.48 12.85
C ASN A 258 5.30 9.02 12.64
N LEU A 259 4.07 8.67 13.04
CA LEU A 259 3.49 7.35 12.84
C LEU A 259 2.83 7.32 11.47
N ILE A 260 3.50 6.67 10.51
CA ILE A 260 3.09 6.64 9.11
C ILE A 260 2.44 5.28 8.84
N ASN A 261 1.22 5.29 8.32
CA ASN A 261 0.51 4.07 7.96
C ASN A 261 0.69 3.71 6.49
N SER A 262 0.79 4.74 5.62
CA SER A 262 0.83 4.55 4.18
C SER A 262 1.30 5.82 3.46
N ILE A 263 1.85 5.64 2.27
CA ILE A 263 2.22 6.72 1.35
C ILE A 263 1.67 6.36 -0.02
N VAL A 264 1.00 7.30 -0.69
CA VAL A 264 0.53 7.14 -2.07
C VAL A 264 0.89 8.36 -2.91
N LEU A 265 1.10 8.15 -4.21
CA LEU A 265 1.34 9.25 -5.14
C LEU A 265 0.02 9.86 -5.56
N GLY A 266 -0.24 11.11 -5.20
CA GLY A 266 -1.39 11.85 -5.72
C GLY A 266 -1.21 12.22 -7.20
N GLU A 267 -1.95 13.22 -7.66
CA GLU A 267 -1.75 13.82 -8.97
C GLU A 267 -0.83 15.05 -8.89
N ASN A 268 -0.41 15.58 -10.03
CA ASN A 268 0.34 16.85 -10.11
C ASN A 268 1.58 16.92 -9.20
N ASN A 269 2.34 15.82 -9.13
CA ASN A 269 3.54 15.69 -8.28
C ASN A 269 3.26 15.87 -6.79
N THR A 270 2.08 15.44 -6.34
CA THR A 270 1.77 15.36 -4.92
C THR A 270 2.06 13.98 -4.35
N VAL A 271 2.54 13.95 -3.11
CA VAL A 271 2.68 12.73 -2.30
C VAL A 271 1.77 12.87 -1.09
N TRP A 272 0.94 11.87 -0.86
CA TRP A 272 -0.03 11.84 0.22
C TRP A 272 0.44 10.84 1.26
N ILE A 273 0.62 11.32 2.49
CA ILE A 273 1.14 10.54 3.61
C ILE A 273 0.03 10.39 4.63
N GLY A 274 -0.52 9.18 4.72
CA GLY A 274 -1.51 8.80 5.72
C GLY A 274 -0.84 8.49 7.05
N THR A 275 -1.32 9.12 8.11
CA THR A 275 -0.71 9.01 9.44
C THR A 275 -1.67 8.47 10.47
N ASP A 276 -1.12 8.02 11.59
CA ASP A 276 -1.88 7.76 12.80
C ASP A 276 -2.05 9.06 13.61
N HIS A 277 -3.30 9.38 13.95
CA HIS A 277 -3.78 10.59 14.65
C HIS A 277 -3.53 11.95 13.96
N GLY A 278 -2.78 12.02 12.86
CA GLY A 278 -2.40 13.27 12.17
C GLY A 278 -3.14 13.57 10.86
N GLY A 279 -4.06 12.71 10.43
CA GLY A 279 -4.75 12.81 9.15
C GLY A 279 -3.83 12.51 7.97
N ILE A 280 -3.98 13.28 6.90
CA ILE A 280 -3.20 13.18 5.67
C ILE A 280 -2.32 14.40 5.51
N ASN A 281 -1.03 14.19 5.24
CA ASN A 281 -0.12 15.24 4.78
C ASN A 281 -0.04 15.16 3.26
N VAL A 282 -0.33 16.25 2.57
CA VAL A 282 -0.20 16.37 1.11
C VAL A 282 1.01 17.24 0.83
N ILE A 283 2.00 16.68 0.14
CA ILE A 283 3.26 17.36 -0.16
C ILE A 283 3.36 17.54 -1.67
N ASN A 284 3.44 18.78 -2.14
CA ASN A 284 3.83 19.04 -3.53
C ASN A 284 5.36 18.98 -3.65
N THR A 285 5.88 18.01 -4.39
CA THR A 285 7.32 17.73 -4.47
C THR A 285 8.10 18.73 -5.32
N LEU A 286 7.42 19.57 -6.11
CA LEU A 286 8.04 20.63 -6.90
C LEU A 286 8.18 21.93 -6.08
N THR A 287 7.13 22.30 -5.36
CA THR A 287 7.09 23.56 -4.59
C THR A 287 7.50 23.38 -3.13
N ASN A 288 7.66 22.14 -2.66
CA ASN A 288 7.81 21.78 -1.24
C ASN A 288 6.70 22.35 -0.35
N ARG A 289 5.48 22.51 -0.89
CA ARG A 289 4.34 23.00 -0.12
C ARG A 289 3.67 21.83 0.60
N PHE A 290 3.37 22.03 1.87
CA PHE A 290 2.64 21.09 2.72
C PHE A 290 1.21 21.58 2.92
N GLU A 291 0.27 20.66 2.84
CA GLU A 291 -1.13 20.83 3.20
C GLU A 291 -1.59 19.66 4.06
N TYR A 292 -2.54 19.91 4.95
CA TYR A 292 -2.98 18.95 5.95
C TYR A 292 -4.48 18.72 5.84
N LEU A 293 -4.87 17.49 5.54
CA LEU A 293 -6.27 17.09 5.46
C LEU A 293 -6.63 16.32 6.73
N VAL A 294 -7.51 16.91 7.54
CA VAL A 294 -7.91 16.40 8.85
C VAL A 294 -9.42 16.34 8.97
N ASN A 295 -9.91 15.55 9.92
CA ASN A 295 -11.30 15.56 10.33
C ASN A 295 -11.64 16.90 10.99
N ARG A 296 -12.67 17.54 10.44
CA ARG A 296 -13.31 18.74 10.96
C ARG A 296 -14.78 18.42 11.24
N VAL A 297 -15.18 18.48 12.51
CA VAL A 297 -16.52 18.10 12.98
C VAL A 297 -17.62 18.95 12.34
N ASP A 298 -17.29 20.19 11.97
CA ASP A 298 -18.15 21.17 11.31
C ASP A 298 -18.22 21.04 9.78
N ASP A 299 -17.37 20.19 9.18
CA ASP A 299 -17.32 19.98 7.73
C ASP A 299 -17.51 18.49 7.38
N LEU A 300 -18.73 18.14 6.98
CA LEU A 300 -19.10 16.78 6.58
C LEU A 300 -18.34 16.27 5.33
N LYS A 301 -17.69 17.17 4.59
CA LYS A 301 -16.84 16.82 3.43
C LYS A 301 -15.36 16.77 3.78
N SER A 302 -14.99 16.98 5.03
CA SER A 302 -13.63 16.73 5.52
C SER A 302 -13.36 15.24 5.69
N LEU A 303 -12.14 14.90 6.09
CA LEU A 303 -11.74 13.51 6.34
C LEU A 303 -12.56 12.93 7.51
N ARG A 304 -13.03 11.68 7.45
CA ARG A 304 -13.78 11.09 8.59
C ARG A 304 -12.90 10.82 9.80
N GLY A 305 -11.63 10.50 9.65
CA GLY A 305 -10.78 10.15 10.79
C GLY A 305 -9.34 10.58 10.58
N ASN A 306 -8.64 10.87 11.67
CA ASN A 306 -7.24 11.30 11.61
C ASN A 306 -6.22 10.16 11.69
N SER A 307 -6.69 8.92 11.80
CA SER A 307 -5.84 7.72 11.69
C SER A 307 -6.25 6.98 10.42
N VAL A 308 -5.40 7.05 9.39
CA VAL A 308 -5.77 6.61 8.03
C VAL A 308 -4.73 5.74 7.37
N VAL A 309 -5.20 4.74 6.62
CA VAL A 309 -4.47 4.03 5.56
C VAL A 309 -4.97 4.54 4.22
N LEU A 310 -4.05 4.82 3.30
CA LEU A 310 -4.33 5.37 1.99
C LEU A 310 -4.09 4.33 0.90
N TYR A 311 -4.92 4.40 -0.13
CA TYR A 311 -4.74 3.67 -1.37
C TYR A 311 -5.20 4.56 -2.53
N LYS A 312 -4.39 4.66 -3.57
CA LYS A 312 -4.81 5.31 -4.81
C LYS A 312 -5.06 4.26 -5.87
N ASP A 313 -6.24 4.34 -6.49
CA ASP A 313 -6.56 3.46 -7.60
C ASP A 313 -6.05 3.98 -8.95
N ASN A 314 -6.13 3.13 -9.97
CA ASN A 314 -5.72 3.44 -11.34
C ASN A 314 -6.62 4.48 -12.04
N THR A 315 -7.75 4.85 -11.45
CA THR A 315 -8.66 5.91 -11.94
C THR A 315 -8.39 7.26 -11.27
N GLY A 316 -7.43 7.33 -10.35
CA GLY A 316 -7.03 8.56 -9.67
C GLY A 316 -7.76 8.83 -8.36
N ILE A 317 -8.69 7.98 -7.95
CA ILE A 317 -9.39 8.13 -6.67
C ILE A 317 -8.42 7.77 -5.54
N VAL A 318 -8.32 8.64 -4.55
CA VAL A 318 -7.61 8.37 -3.30
C VAL A 318 -8.62 7.93 -2.25
N TRP A 319 -8.48 6.69 -1.82
CA TRP A 319 -9.26 6.07 -0.76
C TRP A 319 -8.48 6.14 0.55
N ALA A 320 -9.16 6.54 1.62
CA ALA A 320 -8.64 6.67 2.96
C ALA A 320 -9.49 5.84 3.92
N GLY A 321 -8.97 4.68 4.31
CA GLY A 321 -9.57 3.81 5.32
C GLY A 321 -9.22 4.32 6.70
N THR A 322 -10.21 4.48 7.57
CA THR A 322 -10.01 5.01 8.92
C THR A 322 -10.04 3.90 9.97
N THR A 323 -9.45 4.16 11.14
CA THR A 323 -9.45 3.18 12.25
C THR A 323 -10.83 2.98 12.90
N LYS A 324 -11.77 3.91 12.76
CA LYS A 324 -13.06 3.85 13.50
C LYS A 324 -14.29 4.34 12.74
N GLN A 325 -14.12 5.02 11.60
CA GLN A 325 -15.17 5.80 10.95
C GLN A 325 -15.40 5.41 9.49
N GLY A 326 -15.03 4.20 9.11
CA GLY A 326 -15.20 3.70 7.75
C GLY A 326 -14.16 4.29 6.80
N ILE A 327 -14.62 4.72 5.63
CA ILE A 327 -13.80 5.09 4.48
C ILE A 327 -14.15 6.51 4.06
N SER A 328 -13.14 7.33 3.81
CA SER A 328 -13.24 8.57 3.05
C SER A 328 -12.61 8.37 1.68
N TYR A 329 -13.19 8.92 0.60
CA TYR A 329 -12.56 8.87 -0.71
C TYR A 329 -12.71 10.18 -1.47
N TYR A 330 -11.68 10.51 -2.25
CA TYR A 330 -11.55 11.77 -2.96
C TYR A 330 -11.10 11.54 -4.40
N HIS A 331 -11.68 12.31 -5.31
CA HIS A 331 -11.18 12.50 -6.66
C HIS A 331 -11.53 13.90 -7.13
N LYS A 332 -10.61 14.58 -7.82
CA LYS A 332 -10.80 15.96 -8.29
C LYS A 332 -12.05 16.15 -9.15
N GLY A 333 -12.48 15.11 -9.87
CA GLY A 333 -13.62 15.15 -10.78
C GLY A 333 -14.94 14.64 -10.21
N ILE A 334 -14.95 14.06 -8.99
CA ILE A 334 -16.19 13.47 -8.42
C ILE A 334 -17.21 14.54 -8.00
N ILE A 335 -16.80 15.81 -7.85
CA ILE A 335 -17.68 16.87 -7.39
C ILE A 335 -17.70 18.01 -8.40
N GLN A 336 -18.56 17.91 -9.41
CA GLN A 336 -18.92 19.04 -10.26
C GLN A 336 -20.40 19.46 -10.16
N PHE A 337 -21.23 18.77 -9.37
CA PHE A 337 -22.62 19.20 -9.17
C PHE A 337 -22.99 19.26 -7.69
N PRO A 338 -23.25 20.44 -7.11
CA PRO A 338 -23.95 20.52 -5.84
C PRO A 338 -25.37 19.98 -6.04
N GLN A 339 -25.74 18.97 -5.27
CA GLN A 339 -27.11 18.46 -5.26
C GLN A 339 -28.01 19.54 -4.62
N VAL A 340 -28.63 20.38 -5.44
CA VAL A 340 -29.65 21.33 -4.97
C VAL A 340 -30.91 20.52 -4.70
N ARG A 341 -31.20 20.24 -3.43
CA ARG A 341 -32.52 19.75 -3.02
C ARG A 341 -33.47 20.95 -3.03
N HIS A 342 -34.31 21.04 -4.06
CA HIS A 342 -35.50 21.86 -3.98
C HIS A 342 -36.47 21.21 -3.01
N TYR A 343 -36.65 21.81 -1.83
CA TYR A 343 -37.86 21.58 -1.05
C TYR A 343 -38.97 22.37 -1.74
N ILE A 344 -39.88 21.64 -2.39
CA ILE A 344 -41.17 22.19 -2.77
C ILE A 344 -41.95 22.25 -1.46
N PHE A 345 -42.16 23.47 -0.95
CA PHE A 345 -43.16 23.72 0.07
C PHE A 345 -44.50 23.89 -0.67
N ASP A 346 -45.47 23.04 -0.33
CA ASP A 346 -46.89 23.25 -0.64
C ASP A 346 -47.52 24.23 0.37
#